data_AF-A0A6N4WY48-F1
#
_entry.id   AF-A0A6N4WY48-F1
#
_cell.length_a   1.000
_cell.length_b   1.000
_cell.length_c   1.000
_cell.angle_alpha   90.00
_cell.angle_beta   90.00
_cell.angle_gamma   90.00
#
_symmetry.space_group_name_H-M   'P 1'
#
loop_
_entity.id
_entity.type
_entity.pdbx_description
1 polymer ?
#
loop_
_entity_poly.entity_id
_entity_poly.type
_entity_poly.pdbx_seq_one_letter_code
_entity_poly.pdbx_strand_id
1 'polypeptide(L)'
;MLEFATEVGFYSLIELLLKRVKWTEEELGDAIFKASREGRADLISLLLDHNAPWECAELDEVIAIMDEDLIRRFLALGMRFDMHDAFFNALDCKRARPLLRIYKAFRPEYPEMEDQIAKALVSAVKEKRVWWTIMLRWAGADPNREVPDGITGSVEEDTYTTTAIQEAYSQGDLEFIETIKIDSKGVDRSRLLEGLSFRHEPEILERIVKKMTPDQLNYSDSQSCPNLEYFVRSEFYDFGWYRNKDKEQEQSLTCMRMLLDAGARWNPSDDSFRSTRKGLCSYGAKYIVQVIRLLMYTSGAAPFEKIWKLCNTARMKHLIYGCDDHLWREMNEMALERGLKGATKRSSRIHVSQ
;
A
#
# COMPACT_ATOMS: atom_id res chain seq x y z
N MET A 1 -27.30 -24.36 31.50
CA MET A 1 -26.54 -24.91 32.66
C MET A 1 -25.14 -25.34 32.25
N LEU A 2 -25.00 -26.11 31.16
CA LEU A 2 -23.69 -26.43 30.57
C LEU A 2 -22.89 -25.16 30.25
N GLU A 3 -23.49 -24.19 29.58
CA GLU A 3 -22.86 -22.91 29.24
C GLU A 3 -22.30 -22.16 30.48
N PHE A 4 -23.07 -22.09 31.58
CA PHE A 4 -22.62 -21.48 32.83
C PHE A 4 -21.48 -22.28 33.47
N ALA A 5 -21.56 -23.61 33.44
CA ALA A 5 -20.48 -24.45 33.95
C ALA A 5 -19.18 -24.26 33.14
N THR A 6 -19.29 -24.09 31.83
CA THR A 6 -18.17 -23.75 30.92
C THR A 6 -17.57 -22.40 31.25
N GLU A 7 -18.41 -21.37 31.46
CA GLU A 7 -17.96 -20.03 31.85
C GLU A 7 -17.17 -20.04 33.16
N VAL A 8 -17.66 -20.76 34.15
CA VAL A 8 -16.99 -20.88 35.46
C VAL A 8 -15.77 -21.81 35.37
N GLY A 9 -15.67 -22.62 34.31
CA GLY A 9 -14.50 -23.46 34.05
C GLY A 9 -14.44 -24.75 34.88
N PHE A 10 -15.57 -25.23 35.39
CA PHE A 10 -15.66 -26.39 36.28
C PHE A 10 -15.65 -27.72 35.51
N TYR A 11 -14.45 -28.16 35.11
CA TYR A 11 -14.22 -29.38 34.32
C TYR A 11 -15.03 -30.60 34.81
N SER A 12 -14.93 -30.97 36.09
CA SER A 12 -15.60 -32.16 36.62
C SER A 12 -17.13 -32.07 36.59
N LEU A 13 -17.69 -30.86 36.73
CA LEU A 13 -19.13 -30.65 36.61
C LEU A 13 -19.56 -30.79 35.15
N ILE A 14 -18.81 -30.21 34.22
CA ILE A 14 -19.07 -30.32 32.79
C ILE A 14 -19.01 -31.79 32.37
N GLU A 15 -17.98 -32.53 32.77
CA GLU A 15 -17.85 -33.97 32.50
C GLU A 15 -19.02 -34.77 33.07
N LEU A 16 -19.45 -34.47 34.30
CA LEU A 16 -20.61 -35.12 34.91
C LEU A 16 -21.89 -34.80 34.13
N LEU A 17 -22.08 -33.54 33.72
CA LEU A 17 -23.24 -33.08 32.96
C LEU A 17 -23.29 -33.73 31.57
N LEU A 18 -22.16 -33.81 30.85
CA LEU A 18 -22.05 -34.45 29.55
C LEU A 18 -22.31 -35.97 29.61
N LYS A 19 -21.97 -36.63 30.73
CA LYS A 19 -22.25 -38.06 30.95
C LYS A 19 -23.69 -38.36 31.35
N ARG A 20 -24.40 -37.41 31.95
CA ARG A 20 -25.72 -37.66 32.58
C ARG A 20 -26.90 -37.08 31.83
N VAL A 21 -26.68 -36.03 31.03
CA VAL A 21 -27.72 -35.28 30.33
C VAL A 21 -27.52 -35.42 28.83
N LYS A 22 -28.61 -35.55 28.07
CA LYS A 22 -28.57 -35.44 26.61
C LYS A 22 -28.66 -33.96 26.25
N TRP A 23 -27.65 -33.46 25.57
CA TRP A 23 -27.55 -32.07 25.11
C TRP A 23 -27.94 -32.00 23.65
N THR A 24 -28.54 -30.87 23.24
CA THR A 24 -28.73 -30.58 21.82
C THR A 24 -27.40 -30.19 21.18
N GLU A 25 -27.33 -30.28 19.84
CA GLU A 25 -26.16 -29.83 19.08
C GLU A 25 -25.90 -28.33 19.29
N GLU A 26 -26.96 -27.51 19.37
CA GLU A 26 -26.89 -26.08 19.67
C GLU A 26 -26.27 -25.81 21.04
N GLU A 27 -26.71 -26.51 22.10
CA GLU A 27 -26.16 -26.33 23.45
C GLU A 27 -24.68 -26.74 23.55
N LEU A 28 -24.28 -27.78 22.81
CA LEU A 28 -22.88 -28.19 22.72
C LEU A 28 -22.06 -27.21 21.88
N GLY A 29 -22.65 -26.65 20.82
CA GLY A 29 -22.08 -25.59 19.99
C GLY A 29 -21.79 -24.33 20.79
N ASP A 30 -22.75 -23.85 21.56
CA ASP A 30 -22.59 -22.69 22.46
C ASP A 30 -21.50 -22.94 23.52
N ALA A 31 -21.46 -24.16 24.06
CA ALA A 31 -20.46 -24.54 25.05
C ALA A 31 -19.03 -24.55 24.45
N ILE A 32 -18.83 -25.10 23.25
CA ILE A 32 -17.50 -25.14 22.62
C ILE A 32 -17.07 -23.76 22.12
N PHE A 33 -18.00 -22.96 21.61
CA PHE A 33 -17.79 -21.54 21.29
C PHE A 33 -17.22 -20.81 22.51
N LYS A 34 -17.91 -20.90 23.66
CA LYS A 34 -17.48 -20.24 24.90
C LYS A 34 -16.14 -20.78 25.42
N ALA A 35 -15.95 -22.10 25.39
CA ALA A 35 -14.68 -22.72 25.82
C ALA A 35 -13.49 -22.25 24.96
N SER A 36 -13.71 -22.09 23.64
CA SER A 36 -12.69 -21.57 22.72
C SER A 36 -12.30 -20.13 23.04
N ARG A 37 -13.27 -19.24 23.27
CA ARG A 37 -13.04 -17.84 23.66
C ARG A 37 -12.27 -17.67 24.97
N GLU A 38 -12.53 -18.55 25.94
CA GLU A 38 -11.83 -18.56 27.22
C GLU A 38 -10.47 -19.26 27.16
N GLY A 39 -10.07 -19.79 25.99
CA GLY A 39 -8.79 -20.47 25.80
C GLY A 39 -8.65 -21.78 26.58
N ARG A 40 -9.77 -22.45 26.89
CA ARG A 40 -9.80 -23.64 27.76
C ARG A 40 -9.63 -24.93 26.96
N ALA A 41 -8.37 -25.24 26.60
CA ALA A 41 -8.00 -26.42 25.81
C ALA A 41 -8.55 -27.75 26.38
N ASP A 42 -8.58 -27.86 27.71
CA ASP A 42 -9.11 -29.00 28.45
C ASP A 42 -10.62 -29.18 28.20
N LEU A 43 -11.38 -28.09 28.28
CA LEU A 43 -12.83 -28.11 28.05
C LEU A 43 -13.18 -28.33 26.59
N ILE A 44 -12.43 -27.73 25.67
CA ILE A 44 -12.63 -27.94 24.22
C ILE A 44 -12.43 -29.42 23.89
N SER A 45 -11.35 -30.03 24.38
CA SER A 45 -11.08 -31.46 24.18
C SER A 45 -12.20 -32.34 24.72
N LEU A 46 -12.68 -32.05 25.94
CA LEU A 46 -13.79 -32.76 26.56
C LEU A 46 -15.09 -32.62 25.76
N LEU A 47 -15.41 -31.42 25.26
CA LEU A 47 -16.61 -31.19 24.47
C LEU A 47 -16.54 -31.92 23.11
N LEU A 48 -15.37 -31.93 22.47
CA LEU A 48 -15.15 -32.70 21.24
C LEU A 48 -15.26 -34.22 21.47
N ASP A 49 -14.84 -34.74 22.62
CA ASP A 49 -15.02 -36.17 22.98
C ASP A 49 -16.50 -36.55 23.07
N HIS A 50 -17.36 -35.57 23.34
CA HIS A 50 -18.81 -35.71 23.42
C HIS A 50 -19.54 -35.27 22.14
N ASN A 51 -18.84 -35.21 20.99
CA ASN A 51 -19.37 -34.85 19.67
C ASN A 51 -19.96 -33.43 19.60
N ALA A 52 -19.39 -32.46 20.33
CA ALA A 52 -19.72 -31.06 20.09
C ALA A 52 -19.34 -30.67 18.64
N PRO A 53 -20.17 -29.88 17.94
CA PRO A 53 -19.87 -29.43 16.57
C PRO A 53 -18.66 -28.49 16.59
N TRP A 54 -17.55 -28.91 15.98
CA TRP A 54 -16.30 -28.16 16.03
C TRP A 54 -16.38 -26.84 15.26
N GLU A 55 -17.28 -26.76 14.28
CA GLU A 55 -17.56 -25.59 13.45
C GLU A 55 -18.09 -24.40 14.27
N CYS A 56 -18.64 -24.65 15.46
CA CYS A 56 -19.10 -23.60 16.37
C CYS A 56 -17.95 -22.97 17.17
N ALA A 57 -16.73 -23.52 17.15
CA ALA A 57 -15.59 -22.93 17.85
C ALA A 57 -15.02 -21.72 17.12
N GLU A 58 -14.52 -20.72 17.87
CA GLU A 58 -13.73 -19.62 17.28
C GLU A 58 -12.32 -20.15 16.94
N LEU A 59 -12.10 -20.45 15.67
CA LEU A 59 -10.90 -21.15 15.20
C LEU A 59 -9.62 -20.36 15.45
N ASP A 60 -9.66 -19.03 15.36
CA ASP A 60 -8.53 -18.17 15.71
C ASP A 60 -8.19 -18.25 17.19
N GLU A 61 -9.17 -18.31 18.08
CA GLU A 61 -8.91 -18.54 19.51
C GLU A 61 -8.38 -19.96 19.78
N VAL A 62 -8.89 -20.98 19.09
CA VAL A 62 -8.34 -22.35 19.17
C VAL A 62 -6.86 -22.38 18.77
N ILE A 63 -6.50 -21.75 17.65
CA ILE A 63 -5.10 -21.63 17.20
C ILE A 63 -4.29 -20.84 18.23
N ALA A 64 -4.87 -19.78 18.80
CA ALA A 64 -4.22 -18.89 19.73
C ALA A 64 -3.94 -19.50 21.12
N ILE A 65 -4.58 -20.62 21.46
CA ILE A 65 -4.20 -21.47 22.61
C ILE A 65 -2.79 -22.03 22.42
N MET A 66 -2.35 -22.23 21.17
CA MET A 66 -1.02 -22.77 20.80
C MET A 66 -0.77 -24.21 21.28
N ASP A 67 -1.84 -24.98 21.49
CA ASP A 67 -1.80 -26.42 21.76
C ASP A 67 -1.79 -27.19 20.43
N GLU A 68 -0.65 -27.79 20.11
CA GLU A 68 -0.46 -28.49 18.83
C GLU A 68 -1.35 -29.73 18.70
N ASP A 69 -1.60 -30.46 19.79
CA ASP A 69 -2.43 -31.66 19.76
C ASP A 69 -3.90 -31.29 19.53
N LEU A 70 -4.35 -30.21 20.17
CA LEU A 70 -5.68 -29.65 19.93
C LEU A 70 -5.83 -29.18 18.48
N ILE A 71 -4.86 -28.44 17.95
CA ILE A 71 -4.87 -27.99 16.54
C ILE A 71 -4.94 -29.19 15.60
N ARG A 72 -4.12 -30.24 15.80
CA ARG A 72 -4.16 -31.47 14.99
C ARG A 72 -5.52 -32.15 15.04
N ARG A 73 -6.16 -32.14 16.21
CA ARG A 73 -7.50 -32.69 16.39
C ARG A 73 -8.53 -31.91 15.56
N PHE A 74 -8.52 -30.58 15.59
CA PHE A 74 -9.40 -29.77 14.75
C PHE A 74 -9.13 -29.98 13.25
N LEU A 75 -7.86 -30.04 12.85
CA LEU A 75 -7.48 -30.35 11.45
C LEU A 75 -8.04 -31.71 11.01
N ALA A 76 -7.99 -32.74 11.88
CA ALA A 76 -8.55 -34.06 11.61
C ALA A 76 -10.09 -34.05 11.48
N LEU A 77 -10.76 -33.08 12.10
CA LEU A 77 -12.20 -32.86 11.97
C LEU A 77 -12.60 -32.04 10.73
N GLY A 78 -11.62 -31.53 9.96
CA GLY A 78 -11.85 -30.79 8.72
C GLY A 78 -11.60 -29.28 8.82
N MET A 79 -11.11 -28.78 9.95
CA MET A 79 -10.66 -27.39 10.07
C MET A 79 -9.54 -27.10 9.06
N ARG A 80 -9.51 -25.86 8.53
CA ARG A 80 -8.37 -25.33 7.79
C ARG A 80 -7.89 -24.00 8.39
N PHE A 81 -6.60 -23.71 8.22
CA PHE A 81 -5.98 -22.51 8.78
C PHE A 81 -6.45 -21.19 8.14
N ASP A 82 -6.93 -21.25 6.91
CA ASP A 82 -7.40 -20.11 6.12
C ASP A 82 -8.88 -19.78 6.32
N MET A 83 -9.65 -20.65 7.00
CA MET A 83 -11.05 -20.39 7.33
C MET A 83 -11.17 -19.08 8.12
N HIS A 84 -11.89 -18.11 7.56
CA HIS A 84 -12.13 -16.80 8.17
C HIS A 84 -10.85 -16.07 8.61
N ASP A 85 -9.72 -16.29 7.92
CA ASP A 85 -8.42 -15.75 8.28
C ASP A 85 -7.97 -16.12 9.72
N ALA A 86 -8.39 -17.29 10.20
CA ALA A 86 -8.20 -17.69 11.60
C ALA A 86 -6.73 -17.65 12.03
N PHE A 87 -5.81 -18.15 11.19
CA PHE A 87 -4.38 -18.12 11.52
C PHE A 87 -3.81 -16.70 11.55
N PHE A 88 -4.22 -15.82 10.64
CA PHE A 88 -3.83 -14.40 10.67
C PHE A 88 -4.35 -13.71 11.94
N ASN A 89 -5.64 -13.89 12.27
CA ASN A 89 -6.24 -13.28 13.46
C ASN A 89 -5.52 -13.72 14.75
N ALA A 90 -5.19 -15.01 14.86
CA ALA A 90 -4.40 -15.53 15.98
C ALA A 90 -3.01 -14.88 16.06
N LEU A 91 -2.31 -14.75 14.92
CA LEU A 91 -1.00 -14.10 14.83
C LEU A 91 -1.06 -12.61 15.22
N ASP A 92 -2.05 -11.88 14.71
CA ASP A 92 -2.20 -10.45 14.93
C ASP A 92 -2.65 -10.12 16.36
N CYS A 93 -3.50 -10.97 16.95
CA CYS A 93 -3.97 -10.86 18.33
C CYS A 93 -2.88 -11.20 19.35
N LYS A 94 -2.31 -12.41 19.32
CA LYS A 94 -1.38 -12.87 20.39
C LYS A 94 0.09 -12.51 20.14
N ARG A 95 0.52 -12.43 18.88
CA ARG A 95 1.92 -12.13 18.46
C ARG A 95 2.97 -12.95 19.20
N ALA A 96 2.69 -14.24 19.34
CA ALA A 96 3.46 -15.14 20.17
C ALA A 96 4.41 -16.00 19.33
N ARG A 97 5.63 -16.21 19.82
CA ARG A 97 6.62 -17.09 19.18
C ARG A 97 6.13 -18.53 18.94
N PRO A 98 5.32 -19.17 19.82
CA PRO A 98 4.84 -20.51 19.57
C PRO A 98 3.95 -20.62 18.31
N LEU A 99 3.19 -19.58 17.95
CA LEU A 99 2.43 -19.54 16.69
C LEU A 99 3.35 -19.63 15.46
N LEU A 100 4.52 -18.99 15.51
CA LEU A 100 5.51 -19.09 14.42
C LEU A 100 6.13 -20.48 14.35
N ARG A 101 6.24 -21.19 15.47
CA ARG A 101 6.66 -22.60 15.51
C ARG A 101 5.59 -23.50 14.87
N ILE A 102 4.32 -23.27 15.20
CA ILE A 102 3.17 -23.95 14.59
C ILE A 102 3.19 -23.72 13.08
N TYR A 103 3.32 -22.48 12.60
CA TYR A 103 3.48 -22.18 11.17
C TYR A 103 4.60 -23.01 10.54
N LYS A 104 5.80 -23.02 11.11
CA LYS A 104 6.92 -23.79 10.55
C LYS A 104 6.66 -25.30 10.51
N ALA A 105 5.94 -25.83 11.50
CA ALA A 105 5.61 -27.25 11.57
C ALA A 105 4.56 -27.66 10.53
N PHE A 106 3.51 -26.85 10.35
CA PHE A 106 2.38 -27.16 9.46
C PHE A 106 2.54 -26.65 8.03
N ARG A 107 3.42 -25.67 7.78
CA ARG A 107 3.67 -25.07 6.45
C ARG A 107 3.85 -26.08 5.30
N PRO A 108 4.56 -27.22 5.45
CA PRO A 108 4.71 -28.18 4.35
C PRO A 108 3.40 -28.85 3.93
N GLU A 109 2.46 -29.00 4.87
CA GLU A 109 1.17 -29.67 4.66
C GLU A 109 0.06 -28.66 4.31
N TYR A 110 0.18 -27.41 4.79
CA TYR A 110 -0.83 -26.36 4.67
C TYR A 110 -0.25 -25.09 4.03
N PRO A 111 0.00 -25.08 2.71
CA PRO A 111 0.59 -23.94 2.01
C PRO A 111 -0.30 -22.67 2.02
N GLU A 112 -1.60 -22.79 2.29
CA GLU A 112 -2.51 -21.65 2.47
C GLU A 112 -2.10 -20.72 3.64
N MET A 113 -1.34 -21.24 4.61
CA MET A 113 -0.83 -20.42 5.72
C MET A 113 0.14 -19.33 5.25
N GLU A 114 0.68 -19.44 4.03
CA GLU A 114 1.56 -18.42 3.44
C GLU A 114 0.83 -17.10 3.21
N ASP A 115 -0.44 -17.14 2.80
CA ASP A 115 -1.25 -15.93 2.63
C ASP A 115 -1.53 -15.28 3.99
N GLN A 116 -1.83 -16.10 4.99
CA GLN A 116 -2.12 -15.65 6.36
C GLN A 116 -0.89 -15.01 7.03
N ILE A 117 0.31 -15.60 6.86
CA ILE A 117 1.54 -15.01 7.41
C ILE A 117 1.98 -13.76 6.64
N ALA A 118 1.70 -13.68 5.33
CA ALA A 118 1.92 -12.46 4.55
C ALA A 118 0.96 -11.34 5.01
N LYS A 119 -0.32 -11.64 5.26
CA LYS A 119 -1.29 -10.69 5.85
C LYS A 119 -0.79 -10.16 7.19
N ALA A 120 -0.29 -11.06 8.06
CA ALA A 120 0.29 -10.69 9.36
C ALA A 120 1.51 -9.79 9.20
N LEU A 121 2.34 -10.03 8.17
CA LEU A 121 3.50 -9.20 7.88
C LEU A 121 3.11 -7.80 7.41
N VAL A 122 2.12 -7.68 6.51
CA VAL A 122 1.58 -6.38 6.10
C VAL A 122 1.00 -5.61 7.28
N SER A 123 0.20 -6.27 8.13
CA SER A 123 -0.33 -5.67 9.37
C SER A 123 0.79 -5.14 10.26
N ALA A 124 1.82 -5.98 10.52
CA ALA A 124 2.96 -5.60 11.34
C ALA A 124 3.73 -4.39 10.79
N VAL A 125 3.88 -4.30 9.47
CA VAL A 125 4.52 -3.15 8.79
C VAL A 125 3.66 -1.90 8.90
N LYS A 126 2.36 -2.00 8.61
CA LYS A 126 1.40 -0.88 8.70
C LYS A 126 1.36 -0.28 10.10
N GLU A 127 1.45 -1.14 11.12
CA GLU A 127 1.50 -0.75 12.52
C GLU A 127 2.90 -0.42 13.06
N LYS A 128 3.93 -0.41 12.20
CA LYS A 128 5.34 -0.12 12.54
C LYS A 128 5.90 -1.00 13.66
N ARG A 129 5.47 -2.26 13.75
CA ARG A 129 5.91 -3.22 14.77
C ARG A 129 7.21 -3.91 14.40
N VAL A 130 8.32 -3.17 14.47
CA VAL A 130 9.67 -3.60 14.04
C VAL A 130 10.01 -5.04 14.45
N TRP A 131 9.88 -5.34 15.75
CA TRP A 131 10.27 -6.65 16.27
C TRP A 131 9.41 -7.79 15.72
N TRP A 132 8.10 -7.57 15.58
CA TRP A 132 7.19 -8.58 15.05
C TRP A 132 7.41 -8.79 13.55
N THR A 133 7.64 -7.71 12.79
CA THR A 133 8.05 -7.79 11.37
C THR A 133 9.31 -8.64 11.19
N ILE A 134 10.33 -8.46 12.04
CA ILE A 134 11.55 -9.28 12.02
C ILE A 134 11.24 -10.75 12.34
N MET A 135 10.37 -11.02 13.33
CA MET A 135 10.01 -12.39 13.70
C MET A 135 9.22 -13.10 12.59
N LEU A 136 8.28 -12.42 11.93
CA LEU A 136 7.53 -12.97 10.79
C LEU A 136 8.46 -13.25 9.59
N ARG A 137 9.40 -12.34 9.31
CA ARG A 137 10.44 -12.58 8.29
C ARG A 137 11.33 -13.77 8.64
N TRP A 138 11.76 -13.88 9.89
CA TRP A 138 12.51 -15.06 10.38
C TRP A 138 11.69 -16.35 10.32
N ALA A 139 10.37 -16.24 10.46
CA ALA A 139 9.48 -17.37 10.30
C ALA A 139 9.40 -17.87 8.84
N GLY A 140 9.69 -16.99 7.87
CA GLY A 140 9.70 -17.29 6.45
C GLY A 140 8.65 -16.53 5.65
N ALA A 141 8.00 -15.52 6.24
CA ALA A 141 7.03 -14.68 5.55
C ALA A 141 7.69 -13.94 4.37
N ASP A 142 7.03 -14.02 3.21
CA ASP A 142 7.47 -13.37 1.98
C ASP A 142 6.93 -11.92 1.92
N PRO A 143 7.80 -10.90 1.96
CA PRO A 143 7.40 -9.50 1.92
C PRO A 143 6.86 -9.05 0.56
N ASN A 144 7.08 -9.84 -0.49
CA ASN A 144 6.63 -9.55 -1.84
C ASN A 144 5.30 -10.26 -2.17
N ARG A 145 4.81 -11.10 -1.25
CA ARG A 145 3.52 -11.77 -1.43
C ARG A 145 2.39 -10.76 -1.31
N GLU A 146 1.53 -10.75 -2.32
CA GLU A 146 0.37 -9.88 -2.40
C GLU A 146 -0.72 -10.34 -1.44
N VAL A 147 -1.35 -9.37 -0.77
CA VAL A 147 -2.47 -9.59 0.14
C VAL A 147 -3.53 -8.50 -0.11
N PRO A 148 -4.81 -8.74 0.22
CA PRO A 148 -5.85 -7.74 0.03
C PRO A 148 -5.61 -6.48 0.87
N ASP A 149 -5.71 -5.31 0.23
CA ASP A 149 -5.57 -3.99 0.81
C ASP A 149 -6.80 -3.70 1.66
N GLY A 150 -6.64 -3.86 2.98
CA GLY A 150 -7.76 -3.86 3.92
C GLY A 150 -7.53 -4.84 5.07
N ILE A 151 -6.68 -5.86 4.89
CA ILE A 151 -6.31 -6.90 5.87
C ILE A 151 -7.51 -7.75 6.37
N THR A 152 -8.74 -7.24 6.33
CA THR A 152 -9.98 -7.86 6.78
C THR A 152 -10.89 -8.31 5.61
N GLY A 153 -10.33 -8.88 4.55
CA GLY A 153 -11.09 -9.33 3.37
C GLY A 153 -10.42 -10.47 2.61
N SER A 154 -11.22 -11.23 1.84
CA SER A 154 -10.72 -12.15 0.81
C SER A 154 -10.29 -11.37 -0.43
N VAL A 155 -9.30 -11.89 -1.18
CA VAL A 155 -8.93 -11.33 -2.49
C VAL A 155 -10.03 -11.73 -3.50
N GLU A 156 -11.05 -10.90 -3.67
CA GLU A 156 -11.91 -10.95 -4.85
C GLU A 156 -11.18 -10.30 -6.05
N GLU A 157 -11.58 -10.62 -7.29
CA GLU A 157 -10.89 -10.20 -8.53
C GLU A 157 -10.70 -8.66 -8.67
N ASP A 158 -11.50 -7.85 -7.98
CA ASP A 158 -11.42 -6.38 -7.99
C ASP A 158 -10.81 -5.77 -6.71
N THR A 159 -10.26 -6.59 -5.82
CA THR A 159 -9.70 -6.11 -4.55
C THR A 159 -8.33 -5.51 -4.80
N TYR A 160 -8.12 -4.26 -4.38
CA TYR A 160 -6.78 -3.69 -4.31
C TYR A 160 -5.90 -4.62 -3.49
N THR A 161 -4.69 -4.89 -3.96
CA THR A 161 -3.70 -5.71 -3.25
C THR A 161 -2.51 -4.86 -2.84
N THR A 162 -1.92 -5.18 -1.70
CA THR A 162 -0.67 -4.59 -1.23
C THR A 162 0.33 -5.69 -0.85
N THR A 163 1.57 -5.31 -0.58
CA THR A 163 2.65 -6.17 -0.12
C THR A 163 3.31 -5.52 1.07
N ALA A 164 4.05 -6.30 1.88
CA ALA A 164 4.72 -5.74 3.04
C ALA A 164 5.80 -4.73 2.64
N ILE A 165 6.43 -4.93 1.48
CA ILE A 165 7.39 -3.97 0.95
C ILE A 165 6.71 -2.69 0.47
N GLN A 166 5.59 -2.78 -0.25
CA GLN A 166 4.84 -1.59 -0.67
C GLN A 166 4.39 -0.78 0.54
N GLU A 167 3.89 -1.43 1.58
CA GLU A 167 3.48 -0.75 2.80
C GLU A 167 4.68 -0.12 3.55
N ALA A 168 5.83 -0.80 3.59
CA ALA A 168 7.02 -0.22 4.23
C ALA A 168 7.49 1.05 3.51
N TYR A 169 7.49 1.05 2.18
CA TYR A 169 7.82 2.23 1.37
C TYR A 169 6.74 3.31 1.45
N SER A 170 5.46 2.93 1.44
CA SER A 170 4.34 3.87 1.56
C SER A 170 4.42 4.61 2.89
N GLN A 171 4.84 3.96 3.98
CA GLN A 171 4.89 4.57 5.31
C GLN A 171 6.01 5.61 5.48
N GLY A 172 6.96 5.70 4.56
CA GLY A 172 7.95 6.76 4.57
C GLY A 172 9.14 6.53 5.52
N ASP A 173 9.28 5.34 6.10
CA ASP A 173 10.15 5.10 7.25
C ASP A 173 11.43 4.37 6.82
N LEU A 174 12.47 5.14 6.45
CA LEU A 174 13.72 4.58 5.94
C LEU A 174 14.47 3.71 6.96
N GLU A 175 14.47 4.13 8.23
CA GLU A 175 15.09 3.37 9.31
C GLU A 175 14.36 2.02 9.50
N PHE A 176 13.03 2.03 9.41
CA PHE A 176 12.24 0.81 9.43
C PHE A 176 12.62 -0.13 8.29
N ILE A 177 12.68 0.37 7.05
CA ILE A 177 13.06 -0.42 5.84
C ILE A 177 14.47 -1.02 5.98
N GLU A 178 15.42 -0.26 6.50
CA GLU A 178 16.79 -0.73 6.72
C GLU A 178 16.85 -1.82 7.81
N THR A 179 16.11 -1.61 8.90
CA THR A 179 16.10 -2.52 10.05
C THR A 179 15.53 -3.88 9.71
N ILE A 180 14.44 -3.92 8.94
CA ILE A 180 13.75 -5.15 8.56
C ILE A 180 14.44 -5.93 7.43
N LYS A 181 15.43 -5.32 6.75
CA LYS A 181 16.19 -5.91 5.64
C LYS A 181 15.27 -6.58 4.59
N ILE A 182 14.15 -5.95 4.26
CA ILE A 182 13.26 -6.45 3.20
C ILE A 182 13.97 -6.23 1.86
N ASP A 183 14.27 -7.33 1.17
CA ASP A 183 14.95 -7.27 -0.13
C ASP A 183 13.96 -6.80 -1.19
N SER A 184 14.28 -5.69 -1.86
CA SER A 184 13.53 -5.16 -3.00
C SER A 184 13.68 -5.97 -4.30
N LYS A 185 14.38 -7.12 -4.27
CA LYS A 185 14.50 -8.01 -5.44
C LYS A 185 13.15 -8.62 -5.79
N GLY A 186 12.81 -8.54 -7.08
CA GLY A 186 11.56 -9.09 -7.62
C GLY A 186 10.33 -8.20 -7.40
N VAL A 187 10.47 -7.09 -6.69
CA VAL A 187 9.36 -6.17 -6.47
C VAL A 187 9.08 -5.39 -7.72
N ASP A 188 7.80 -5.29 -8.06
CA ASP A 188 7.32 -4.35 -9.06
C ASP A 188 7.60 -2.91 -8.58
N ARG A 189 8.71 -2.37 -9.07
CA ARG A 189 9.16 -1.01 -8.72
C ARG A 189 8.21 0.05 -9.25
N SER A 190 7.46 -0.23 -10.32
CA SER A 190 6.46 0.70 -10.85
C SER A 190 5.36 0.92 -9.81
N ARG A 191 4.85 -0.16 -9.21
CA ARG A 191 3.89 -0.07 -8.10
C ARG A 191 4.46 0.63 -6.86
N LEU A 192 5.73 0.39 -6.51
CA LEU A 192 6.37 1.12 -5.40
C LEU A 192 6.41 2.63 -5.67
N LEU A 193 6.79 3.02 -6.89
CA LEU A 193 6.81 4.43 -7.27
C LEU A 193 5.41 5.04 -7.19
N GLU A 194 4.39 4.35 -7.68
CA GLU A 194 2.99 4.83 -7.65
C GLU A 194 2.56 5.22 -6.23
N GLY A 195 2.88 4.41 -5.23
CA GLY A 195 2.62 4.73 -3.82
C GLY A 195 3.39 5.96 -3.32
N LEU A 196 4.64 6.16 -3.75
CA LEU A 196 5.47 7.29 -3.34
C LEU A 196 5.01 8.64 -3.91
N SER A 197 4.35 8.63 -5.07
CA SER A 197 3.81 9.85 -5.69
C SER A 197 2.87 10.62 -4.77
N PHE A 198 2.18 9.94 -3.86
CA PHE A 198 1.21 10.56 -2.94
C PHE A 198 1.84 11.27 -1.73
N ARG A 199 3.09 10.94 -1.36
CA ARG A 199 3.71 11.45 -0.12
C ARG A 199 4.82 12.49 -0.33
N HIS A 200 5.34 12.64 -1.55
CA HIS A 200 6.41 13.60 -1.87
C HIS A 200 7.65 13.45 -0.96
N GLU A 201 8.16 12.23 -0.76
CA GLU A 201 9.33 11.95 0.08
C GLU A 201 10.61 11.75 -0.77
N PRO A 202 11.47 12.78 -0.95
CA PRO A 202 12.56 12.73 -1.93
C PRO A 202 13.62 11.69 -1.58
N GLU A 203 13.91 11.50 -0.29
CA GLU A 203 14.95 10.57 0.19
C GLU A 203 14.63 9.11 -0.17
N ILE A 204 13.36 8.76 -0.13
CA ILE A 204 12.87 7.41 -0.44
C ILE A 204 12.83 7.21 -1.94
N LEU A 205 12.31 8.22 -2.65
CA LEU A 205 12.28 8.23 -4.10
C LEU A 205 13.68 8.05 -4.67
N GLU A 206 14.67 8.78 -4.16
CA GLU A 206 16.07 8.69 -4.60
C GLU A 206 16.60 7.24 -4.50
N ARG A 207 16.30 6.53 -3.41
CA ARG A 207 16.75 5.15 -3.21
C ARG A 207 16.14 4.16 -4.21
N ILE A 208 14.89 4.37 -4.61
CA ILE A 208 14.22 3.53 -5.60
C ILE A 208 14.74 3.89 -7.00
N VAL A 209 14.72 5.16 -7.35
CA VAL A 209 15.05 5.67 -8.68
C VAL A 209 16.49 5.35 -9.07
N LYS A 210 17.45 5.41 -8.13
CA LYS A 210 18.86 5.00 -8.38
C LYS A 210 19.04 3.56 -8.86
N LYS A 211 18.04 2.70 -8.66
CA LYS A 211 18.08 1.27 -9.04
C LYS A 211 17.22 0.97 -10.28
N MET A 212 16.65 1.98 -10.92
CA MET A 212 15.76 1.82 -12.07
C MET A 212 16.46 2.28 -13.35
N THR A 213 16.12 1.63 -14.46
CA THR A 213 16.50 2.09 -15.80
C THR A 213 15.47 3.09 -16.32
N PRO A 214 15.83 3.93 -17.31
CA PRO A 214 14.87 4.83 -17.96
C PRO A 214 13.65 4.09 -18.52
N ASP A 215 13.81 2.88 -19.07
CA ASP A 215 12.69 2.09 -19.60
C ASP A 215 11.74 1.62 -18.49
N GLN A 216 12.27 1.31 -17.30
CA GLN A 216 11.45 0.96 -16.13
C GLN A 216 10.70 2.18 -15.56
N LEU A 217 11.25 3.38 -15.71
CA LEU A 217 10.58 4.62 -15.27
C LEU A 217 9.46 5.03 -16.24
N ASN A 218 9.64 4.77 -17.54
CA ASN A 218 8.79 5.24 -18.63
C ASN A 218 7.85 4.15 -19.16
N TYR A 219 7.17 3.45 -18.25
CA TYR A 219 6.42 2.22 -18.55
C TYR A 219 5.01 2.44 -19.14
N SER A 220 4.61 3.68 -19.42
CA SER A 220 3.32 3.92 -20.09
C SER A 220 3.39 3.64 -21.60
N ASP A 221 2.23 3.46 -22.23
CA ASP A 221 2.11 3.33 -23.69
C ASP A 221 2.73 4.50 -24.45
N SER A 222 2.72 5.70 -23.85
CA SER A 222 3.29 6.91 -24.42
C SER A 222 4.77 7.09 -24.08
N GLN A 223 5.43 6.09 -23.49
CA GLN A 223 6.83 6.18 -23.02
C GLN A 223 7.02 7.35 -22.05
N SER A 224 6.03 7.56 -21.21
CA SER A 224 5.99 8.58 -20.16
C SER A 224 6.11 7.91 -18.82
N CYS A 225 6.58 8.66 -17.83
CA CYS A 225 6.66 8.25 -16.45
C CYS A 225 5.37 8.64 -15.72
N PRO A 226 4.50 7.68 -15.33
CA PRO A 226 3.23 7.99 -14.66
C PRO A 226 3.41 8.78 -13.35
N ASN A 227 4.53 8.57 -12.65
CA ASN A 227 4.85 9.32 -11.42
C ASN A 227 5.18 10.77 -11.71
N LEU A 228 5.94 11.05 -12.78
CA LEU A 228 6.20 12.40 -13.22
C LEU A 228 4.92 13.08 -13.71
N GLU A 229 4.09 12.37 -14.46
CA GLU A 229 2.74 12.85 -14.82
C GLU A 229 1.91 13.17 -13.59
N TYR A 230 1.96 12.31 -12.57
CA TYR A 230 1.29 12.54 -11.31
C TYR A 230 1.79 13.81 -10.64
N PHE A 231 3.10 14.02 -10.47
CA PHE A 231 3.63 15.25 -9.85
C PHE A 231 3.25 16.53 -10.61
N VAL A 232 3.24 16.47 -11.95
CA VAL A 232 2.82 17.61 -12.78
C VAL A 232 1.31 17.83 -12.70
N ARG A 233 0.51 16.76 -12.64
CA ARG A 233 -0.96 16.82 -12.59
C ARG A 233 -1.51 17.08 -11.21
N SER A 234 -0.82 16.67 -10.15
CA SER A 234 -1.37 16.47 -8.80
C SER A 234 -2.19 17.68 -8.40
N GLU A 235 -3.51 17.49 -8.32
CA GLU A 235 -4.39 18.50 -7.76
C GLU A 235 -4.07 18.55 -6.26
N PHE A 236 -3.70 19.73 -5.76
CA PHE A 236 -3.63 19.90 -4.32
C PHE A 236 -5.06 19.87 -3.82
N TYR A 237 -5.54 18.68 -3.47
CA TYR A 237 -6.81 18.57 -2.76
C TYR A 237 -6.61 19.32 -1.46
N ASP A 238 -7.27 20.48 -1.35
CA ASP A 238 -7.33 21.28 -0.13
C ASP A 238 -8.23 20.54 0.88
N PHE A 239 -7.87 19.30 1.21
CA PHE A 239 -8.29 18.64 2.43
C PHE A 239 -7.58 19.41 3.55
N GLY A 240 -8.19 20.54 3.85
CA GLY A 240 -7.58 21.65 4.54
C GLY A 240 -7.03 21.26 5.91
N TRP A 241 -6.33 22.25 6.47
CA TRP A 241 -6.04 22.43 7.89
C TRP A 241 -4.65 22.01 8.40
N TYR A 242 -3.83 21.19 7.71
CA TYR A 242 -2.54 20.74 8.33
C TYR A 242 -1.26 20.72 7.48
N ARG A 243 -1.28 21.06 6.19
CA ARG A 243 -0.08 20.92 5.33
C ARG A 243 0.51 22.25 4.88
N ASN A 244 1.82 22.40 5.07
CA ASN A 244 2.61 23.52 4.58
C ASN A 244 2.78 23.40 3.06
N LYS A 245 1.94 24.13 2.31
CA LYS A 245 1.89 24.09 0.84
C LYS A 245 3.25 24.39 0.18
N ASP A 246 4.04 25.27 0.76
CA ASP A 246 5.35 25.63 0.20
C ASP A 246 6.37 24.49 0.35
N LYS A 247 6.37 23.82 1.51
CA LYS A 247 7.24 22.66 1.75
C LYS A 247 6.91 21.51 0.81
N GLU A 248 5.63 21.21 0.61
CA GLU A 248 5.22 20.13 -0.30
C GLU A 248 5.55 20.46 -1.77
N GLN A 249 5.41 21.72 -2.18
CA GLN A 249 5.85 22.15 -3.52
C GLN A 249 7.36 21.99 -3.71
N GLU A 250 8.16 22.36 -2.71
CA GLU A 250 9.61 22.18 -2.75
C GLU A 250 10.01 20.70 -2.84
N GLN A 251 9.37 19.84 -2.04
CA GLN A 251 9.56 18.40 -2.09
C GLN A 251 9.13 17.82 -3.44
N SER A 252 7.98 18.23 -3.98
CA SER A 252 7.49 17.82 -5.30
C SER A 252 8.46 18.20 -6.43
N LEU A 253 8.99 19.44 -6.42
CA LEU A 253 10.01 19.87 -7.38
C LEU A 253 11.30 19.07 -7.25
N THR A 254 11.68 18.69 -6.03
CA THR A 254 12.85 17.85 -5.78
C THR A 254 12.64 16.45 -6.34
N CYS A 255 11.46 15.85 -6.11
CA CYS A 255 11.09 14.56 -6.66
C CYS A 255 11.06 14.57 -8.20
N MET A 256 10.48 15.62 -8.81
CA MET A 256 10.49 15.78 -10.26
C MET A 256 11.90 15.85 -10.82
N ARG A 257 12.81 16.60 -10.20
CA ARG A 257 14.22 16.66 -10.62
C ARG A 257 14.88 15.29 -10.56
N MET A 258 14.72 14.56 -9.45
CA MET A 258 15.29 13.22 -9.29
C MET A 258 14.80 12.24 -10.37
N LEU A 259 13.51 12.30 -10.71
CA LEU A 259 12.94 11.48 -11.79
C LEU A 259 13.54 11.87 -13.15
N LEU A 260 13.57 13.16 -13.45
CA LEU A 260 14.10 13.69 -14.72
C LEU A 260 15.60 13.37 -14.89
N ASP A 261 16.40 13.53 -13.85
CA ASP A 261 17.83 13.22 -13.83
C ASP A 261 18.08 11.71 -14.06
N ALA A 262 17.14 10.86 -13.65
CA ALA A 262 17.16 9.43 -13.91
C ALA A 262 16.61 9.02 -15.29
N GLY A 263 16.23 10.00 -16.13
CA GLY A 263 15.73 9.77 -17.48
C GLY A 263 14.23 9.54 -17.57
N ALA A 264 13.45 9.88 -16.53
CA ALA A 264 12.00 9.93 -16.64
C ALA A 264 11.57 10.99 -17.68
N ARG A 265 10.49 10.69 -18.40
CA ARG A 265 9.93 11.54 -19.44
C ARG A 265 8.50 11.89 -19.10
N TRP A 266 8.11 13.12 -19.42
CA TRP A 266 6.74 13.60 -19.38
C TRP A 266 6.22 13.67 -20.81
N ASN A 267 5.49 12.63 -21.22
CA ASN A 267 4.87 12.54 -22.53
C ASN A 267 3.44 12.01 -22.41
N PRO A 268 2.53 12.75 -21.76
CA PRO A 268 1.24 12.20 -21.41
C PRO A 268 0.30 12.10 -22.62
N SER A 269 -0.74 11.28 -22.48
CA SER A 269 -1.81 11.16 -23.48
C SER A 269 -2.55 12.48 -23.67
N ASP A 270 -3.18 12.66 -24.83
CA ASP A 270 -3.83 13.94 -25.16
C ASP A 270 -5.03 14.28 -24.25
N ASP A 271 -5.66 13.26 -23.67
CA ASP A 271 -6.82 13.43 -22.78
C ASP A 271 -6.44 13.93 -21.39
N SER A 272 -5.20 13.69 -20.96
CA SER A 272 -4.67 14.09 -19.65
C SER A 272 -4.43 15.61 -19.50
N PHE A 273 -4.33 16.35 -20.61
CA PHE A 273 -3.97 17.77 -20.55
C PHE A 273 -4.99 18.61 -19.78
N ARG A 274 -6.26 18.22 -19.81
CA ARG A 274 -7.31 18.95 -19.10
C ARG A 274 -7.12 18.86 -17.58
N SER A 275 -6.93 17.65 -17.05
CA SER A 275 -6.68 17.43 -15.62
C SER A 275 -5.33 18.01 -15.20
N THR A 276 -4.29 17.86 -16.02
CA THR A 276 -2.97 18.43 -15.72
C THR A 276 -2.99 19.96 -15.60
N ARG A 277 -3.67 20.66 -16.52
CA ARG A 277 -3.84 22.12 -16.40
C ARG A 277 -4.62 22.50 -15.16
N LYS A 278 -5.68 21.76 -14.83
CA LYS A 278 -6.51 22.01 -13.66
C LYS A 278 -5.67 21.92 -12.37
N GLY A 279 -4.87 20.87 -12.23
CA GLY A 279 -3.95 20.71 -11.10
C GLY A 279 -2.88 21.79 -11.03
N LEU A 280 -2.13 22.05 -12.11
CA LEU A 280 -1.12 23.11 -12.12
C LEU A 280 -1.71 24.48 -11.78
N CYS A 281 -2.89 24.80 -12.32
CA CYS A 281 -3.58 26.06 -12.05
C CYS A 281 -4.11 26.22 -10.61
N SER A 282 -4.07 25.17 -9.78
CA SER A 282 -4.34 25.26 -8.35
C SER A 282 -3.14 25.76 -7.53
N TYR A 283 -1.93 25.77 -8.12
CA TYR A 283 -0.71 26.27 -7.49
C TYR A 283 -0.43 27.74 -7.85
N GLY A 284 0.50 28.35 -7.12
CA GLY A 284 1.01 29.68 -7.43
C GLY A 284 1.81 29.71 -8.75
N ALA A 285 1.80 30.87 -9.42
CA ALA A 285 2.46 31.05 -10.72
C ALA A 285 3.97 30.71 -10.69
N LYS A 286 4.65 30.99 -9.56
CA LYS A 286 6.06 30.66 -9.35
C LYS A 286 6.33 29.15 -9.47
N TYR A 287 5.49 28.31 -8.85
CA TYR A 287 5.61 26.86 -8.93
C TYR A 287 5.38 26.36 -10.37
N ILE A 288 4.35 26.88 -11.04
CA ILE A 288 4.04 26.55 -12.44
C ILE A 288 5.24 26.84 -13.34
N VAL A 289 5.84 28.03 -13.21
CA VAL A 289 7.04 28.42 -13.96
C VAL A 289 8.20 27.45 -13.68
N GLN A 290 8.43 27.07 -12.42
CA GLN A 290 9.48 26.12 -12.06
C GLN A 290 9.26 24.74 -12.70
N VAL A 291 8.04 24.22 -12.68
CA VAL A 291 7.70 22.94 -13.34
C VAL A 291 7.95 23.03 -14.85
N ILE A 292 7.51 24.11 -15.51
CA ILE A 292 7.72 24.30 -16.96
C ILE A 292 9.21 24.35 -17.29
N ARG A 293 10.00 25.10 -16.50
CA ARG A 293 11.46 25.18 -16.68
C ARG A 293 12.12 23.80 -16.55
N LEU A 294 11.70 22.98 -15.57
CA LEU A 294 12.22 21.62 -15.42
C LEU A 294 11.94 20.77 -16.67
N LEU A 295 10.70 20.81 -17.18
CA LEU A 295 10.32 20.04 -18.36
C LEU A 295 10.99 20.55 -19.66
N MET A 296 11.24 21.86 -19.75
CA MET A 296 11.75 22.48 -20.97
C MET A 296 13.28 22.40 -21.08
N TYR A 297 14.00 22.62 -19.98
CA TYR A 297 15.47 22.69 -19.99
C TYR A 297 16.15 21.36 -19.69
N THR A 298 15.43 20.36 -19.19
CA THR A 298 16.01 19.04 -19.00
C THR A 298 15.95 18.25 -20.31
N SER A 299 17.12 17.86 -20.83
CA SER A 299 17.23 17.20 -22.13
C SER A 299 16.44 15.90 -22.15
N GLY A 300 15.55 15.75 -23.14
CA GLY A 300 14.71 14.56 -23.30
C GLY A 300 13.55 14.44 -22.30
N ALA A 301 13.35 15.42 -21.41
CA ALA A 301 12.30 15.38 -20.40
C ALA A 301 10.90 15.40 -21.00
N ALA A 302 10.62 16.26 -21.97
CA ALA A 302 9.31 16.35 -22.60
C ALA A 302 9.40 16.83 -24.05
N PRO A 303 8.57 16.31 -24.97
CA PRO A 303 8.41 16.91 -26.29
C PRO A 303 7.89 18.35 -26.15
N PHE A 304 8.58 19.30 -26.77
CA PHE A 304 8.21 20.72 -26.66
C PHE A 304 6.77 20.99 -27.12
N GLU A 305 6.26 20.23 -28.09
CA GLU A 305 4.88 20.31 -28.58
C GLU A 305 3.87 20.03 -27.46
N LYS A 306 4.19 19.09 -26.57
CA LYS A 306 3.37 18.75 -25.39
C LYS A 306 3.45 19.88 -24.36
N ILE A 307 4.64 20.43 -24.09
CA ILE A 307 4.81 21.59 -23.20
C ILE A 307 4.01 22.81 -23.72
N TRP A 308 4.13 23.10 -25.02
CA TRP A 308 3.38 24.18 -25.66
C TRP A 308 1.88 23.94 -25.55
N LYS A 309 1.41 22.73 -25.87
CA LYS A 309 -0.01 22.37 -25.73
C LYS A 309 -0.50 22.57 -24.30
N LEU A 310 0.27 22.20 -23.28
CA LEU A 310 -0.06 22.44 -21.88
C LEU A 310 -0.26 23.94 -21.60
N CYS A 311 0.70 24.77 -22.02
CA CYS A 311 0.78 26.17 -21.65
C CYS A 311 -0.07 27.11 -22.52
N ASN A 312 -0.46 26.69 -23.73
CA ASN A 312 -1.16 27.51 -24.72
C ASN A 312 -2.67 27.64 -24.46
N THR A 313 -3.05 27.94 -23.21
CA THR A 313 -4.42 28.31 -22.80
C THR A 313 -4.40 29.68 -22.15
N ALA A 314 -5.48 30.47 -22.28
CA ALA A 314 -5.50 31.86 -21.80
C ALA A 314 -5.06 32.00 -20.33
N ARG A 315 -5.53 31.10 -19.45
CA ARG A 315 -5.16 31.09 -18.02
C ARG A 315 -3.67 30.77 -17.80
N MET A 316 -3.14 29.71 -18.40
CA MET A 316 -1.73 29.34 -18.26
C MET A 316 -0.82 30.45 -18.80
N LYS A 317 -1.16 31.02 -19.97
CA LYS A 317 -0.44 32.16 -20.55
C LYS A 317 -0.35 33.33 -19.57
N HIS A 318 -1.47 33.71 -18.97
CA HIS A 318 -1.52 34.81 -18.02
C HIS A 318 -0.66 34.55 -16.77
N LEU A 319 -0.71 33.33 -16.22
CA LEU A 319 0.09 32.95 -15.05
C LEU A 319 1.59 32.94 -15.35
N ILE A 320 2.00 32.34 -16.47
CA ILE A 320 3.41 32.25 -16.87
C ILE A 320 3.93 33.65 -17.19
N TYR A 321 3.25 34.40 -18.07
CA TYR A 321 3.65 35.74 -18.47
C TYR A 321 3.74 36.70 -17.27
N GLY A 322 2.77 36.64 -16.36
CA GLY A 322 2.75 37.50 -15.18
C GLY A 322 3.87 37.20 -14.18
N CYS A 323 4.38 35.96 -14.15
CA CYS A 323 5.45 35.55 -13.26
C CYS A 323 6.85 35.61 -13.90
N ASP A 324 6.93 35.30 -15.19
CA ASP A 324 8.17 35.16 -15.96
C ASP A 324 7.92 35.37 -17.47
N ASP A 325 7.88 36.65 -17.86
CA ASP A 325 7.68 37.08 -19.25
C ASP A 325 8.78 36.56 -20.20
N HIS A 326 10.02 36.46 -19.74
CA HIS A 326 11.14 35.93 -20.54
C HIS A 326 10.85 34.49 -20.98
N LEU A 327 10.50 33.63 -20.03
CA LEU A 327 10.14 32.23 -20.33
C LEU A 327 8.99 32.14 -21.33
N TRP A 328 7.95 32.96 -21.19
CA TRP A 328 6.83 32.95 -22.13
C TRP A 328 7.26 33.35 -23.54
N ARG A 329 8.11 34.38 -23.69
CA ARG A 329 8.60 34.84 -24.99
C ARG A 329 9.45 33.78 -25.68
N GLU A 330 10.37 33.17 -24.93
CA GLU A 330 11.23 32.07 -25.40
C GLU A 330 10.37 30.90 -25.90
N MET A 331 9.38 30.46 -25.10
CA MET A 331 8.45 29.41 -25.52
C MET A 331 7.67 29.80 -26.78
N ASN A 332 7.18 31.03 -26.88
CA ASN A 332 6.45 31.48 -28.06
C ASN A 332 7.34 31.54 -29.31
N GLU A 333 8.61 31.91 -29.17
CA GLU A 333 9.60 31.89 -30.27
C GLU A 333 9.87 30.47 -30.75
N MET A 334 10.19 29.55 -29.84
CA MET A 334 10.36 28.12 -30.16
C MET A 334 9.11 27.53 -30.82
N ALA A 335 7.92 27.94 -30.39
CA ALA A 335 6.66 27.51 -31.00
C ALA A 335 6.44 28.10 -32.40
N LEU A 336 6.87 29.34 -32.64
CA LEU A 336 6.83 29.97 -33.97
C LEU A 336 7.78 29.26 -34.95
N GLU A 337 9.01 28.97 -34.52
CA GLU A 337 10.02 28.25 -35.31
C GLU A 337 9.52 26.87 -35.75
N ARG A 338 8.75 26.20 -34.87
CA ARG A 338 8.14 24.89 -35.12
C ARG A 338 6.75 24.96 -35.80
N GLY A 339 6.24 26.15 -36.10
CA GLY A 339 4.94 26.32 -36.75
C GLY A 339 3.74 25.86 -35.91
N LEU A 340 3.85 25.88 -34.58
CA LEU A 340 2.80 25.40 -33.69
C LEU A 340 1.63 26.40 -33.60
N LYS A 341 0.40 25.85 -33.57
CA LYS A 341 -0.83 26.66 -33.51
C LYS A 341 -0.85 27.57 -32.27
N GLY A 342 -1.26 28.81 -32.47
CA GLY A 342 -1.44 29.81 -31.41
C GLY A 342 -0.18 30.57 -31.00
N ALA A 343 0.97 30.28 -31.63
CA ALA A 343 2.17 31.10 -31.50
C ALA A 343 2.00 32.40 -32.31
N THR A 344 2.45 33.54 -31.79
CA THR A 344 2.23 34.85 -32.42
C THR A 344 3.51 35.67 -32.52
N LYS A 345 3.73 36.33 -33.68
CA LYS A 345 4.88 37.23 -33.89
C LYS A 345 4.81 38.54 -33.09
N ARG A 346 3.72 38.79 -32.37
CA ARG A 346 3.44 40.09 -31.74
C ARG A 346 4.17 40.28 -30.41
N SER A 347 4.50 39.20 -29.71
CA SER A 347 5.16 39.25 -28.39
C SER A 347 6.60 39.74 -28.43
N SER A 348 7.28 39.74 -29.58
CA SER A 348 8.70 40.16 -29.69
C SER A 348 8.90 41.66 -29.89
N ARG A 349 7.84 42.48 -30.04
CA ARG A 349 7.97 43.91 -30.43
C ARG A 349 7.81 44.95 -29.31
N ILE A 350 7.57 44.57 -28.05
CA ILE A 350 7.11 45.53 -27.02
C ILE A 350 8.23 46.20 -26.18
N HIS A 351 9.52 45.88 -26.34
CA HIS A 351 10.59 46.46 -25.49
C HIS A 351 11.79 47.10 -26.19
N VAL A 352 11.56 47.85 -27.27
CA VAL A 352 12.61 48.74 -27.84
C VAL A 352 12.22 50.22 -27.79
N SER A 353 11.30 50.60 -26.90
CA SER A 353 11.06 52.02 -26.57
C SER A 353 11.67 52.33 -25.21
N GLN A 354 12.67 53.22 -25.26
CA GLN A 354 13.50 53.78 -24.20
C GLN A 354 12.76 54.25 -22.95
#